data_AF-A0A7I8BRB4-F1
#
_entry.id   AF-A0A7I8BRB4-F1
#
_cell.length_a   1.000
_cell.length_b   1.000
_cell.length_c   1.000
_cell.angle_alpha   90.00
_cell.angle_beta   90.00
_cell.angle_gamma   90.00
#
_symmetry.space_group_name_H-M   'P 1'
#
loop_
_entity.id
_entity.type
_entity.pdbx_description
1 polymer ?
#
loop_
_entity_poly.entity_id
_entity_poly.type
_entity_poly.pdbx_seq_one_letter_code
_entity_poly.pdbx_strand_id
1 'polypeptide(L)'
;MLSIIGQPQSRIDGPLKVTGRAQYTSDIDLPDMLYAVPVCATIASGRVTSLEFAAAEAMPGVRAVLHRGNIGRFYRISGNSMETGFVDEARPPFEDDVIRYYGQYVAAVVAETFEAASNAAAAVKVGYEKTAHDVSDKLEAKDELHVQSERGDSASAFDTSETTLDETYVTPVETHNPIELHATVAQWDGEGYTFYETTQAVSNHQGTLMQMLGLPKEKVRVISRYLGSGFGGKLWMWPHSLLAAAATRHTGQPVKLVVSRKMMFQNVGHRPTTQQRMRLSADRSGKLTSIRHDYLNHTAIADDYEESCGEITPFLYSVPNLRVSSGLVRRNVGSPTAMRGPGAVPGLYALESAMNELARKLDIDPVEFRLRNEPKVDESTGLPFSSRHLVECLTTGAEKFGWAQRTPEVGSMTRDGLTLGWGVGACGWPGLRFSAEATVDLHADGTARVVCGTQDIGTGTYTILAQLVAGHTGIPLDKIEVVLGDTMLPVGPISGGSAATASVIPAVLQAARAATDMVLARAVAIDESPFKGRTRTRSRSARDVCFARRMRRRRACRSLRSCRPRRCTRRQARAARRAASTIR
;
A
#
# COMPACT_ATOMS: atom_id res chain seq x y z
N MET A 1 -18.50 -3.36 28.21
CA MET A 1 -18.55 -2.55 26.97
C MET A 1 -18.41 -3.49 25.79
N LEU A 2 -19.18 -3.29 24.71
CA LEU A 2 -18.92 -3.95 23.43
C LEU A 2 -17.47 -3.68 23.01
N SER A 3 -16.77 -4.71 22.53
CA SER A 3 -15.38 -4.59 22.09
C SER A 3 -15.30 -3.59 20.93
N ILE A 4 -14.56 -2.50 21.09
CA ILE A 4 -14.39 -1.47 20.04
C ILE A 4 -13.66 -2.00 18.79
N ILE A 5 -12.88 -3.07 18.93
CA ILE A 5 -12.20 -3.75 17.83
C ILE A 5 -13.25 -4.40 16.91
N GLY A 6 -13.11 -4.15 15.60
CA GLY A 6 -14.02 -4.65 14.57
C GLY A 6 -15.31 -3.83 14.39
N GLN A 7 -15.49 -2.77 15.18
CA GLN A 7 -16.62 -1.85 15.02
C GLN A 7 -16.30 -0.77 13.98
N PRO A 8 -17.30 -0.30 13.22
CA PRO A 8 -17.14 0.72 12.18
C PRO A 8 -17.00 2.11 12.80
N GLN A 9 -15.84 2.39 13.40
CA GLN A 9 -15.54 3.71 13.95
C GLN A 9 -15.18 4.68 12.82
N SER A 10 -15.63 5.93 12.96
CA SER A 10 -15.14 7.03 12.13
C SER A 10 -13.63 7.19 12.33
N ARG A 11 -12.94 7.64 11.28
CA ARG A 11 -11.50 7.89 11.35
C ARG A 11 -11.16 8.97 12.37
N ILE A 12 -10.24 8.69 13.29
CA ILE A 12 -9.81 9.65 14.33
C ILE A 12 -9.07 10.85 13.73
N ASP A 13 -8.40 10.64 12.60
CA ASP A 13 -7.73 11.66 11.78
C ASP A 13 -8.70 12.33 10.78
N GLY A 14 -9.94 11.85 10.68
CA GLY A 14 -10.99 12.37 9.80
C GLY A 14 -11.27 13.86 10.00
N PRO A 15 -11.51 14.35 11.24
CA PRO A 15 -11.72 15.76 11.52
C PRO A 15 -10.60 16.67 11.00
N LEU A 16 -9.33 16.24 11.04
CA LEU A 16 -8.21 17.02 10.53
C LEU A 16 -8.24 17.09 9.00
N LYS A 17 -8.56 15.99 8.34
CA LYS A 17 -8.67 15.90 6.88
C LYS A 17 -9.82 16.73 6.32
N VAL A 18 -11.02 16.64 6.91
CA VAL A 18 -12.21 17.36 6.41
C VAL A 18 -12.20 18.86 6.72
N THR A 19 -11.31 19.32 7.59
CA THR A 19 -11.15 20.74 7.93
C THR A 19 -9.88 21.37 7.31
N GLY A 20 -9.13 20.62 6.50
CA GLY A 20 -7.88 21.11 5.89
C GLY A 20 -6.73 21.34 6.89
N ARG A 21 -6.79 20.72 8.07
CA ARG A 21 -5.76 20.86 9.13
C ARG A 21 -4.73 19.74 9.12
N ALA A 22 -5.00 18.63 8.41
CA ALA A 22 -3.98 17.61 8.18
C ALA A 22 -2.94 18.16 7.21
N GLN A 23 -1.69 18.31 7.65
CA GLN A 23 -0.60 18.83 6.82
C GLN A 23 0.03 17.69 5.99
N TYR A 24 -0.25 17.68 4.70
CA TYR A 24 0.42 16.83 3.72
C TYR A 24 1.78 17.43 3.35
N THR A 25 2.61 16.69 2.61
CA THR A 25 3.98 17.14 2.29
C THR A 25 4.00 18.44 1.49
N SER A 26 3.05 18.62 0.56
CA SER A 26 2.91 19.87 -0.20
C SER A 26 2.54 21.07 0.67
N ASP A 27 1.91 20.83 1.83
CA ASP A 27 1.43 21.88 2.75
C ASP A 27 2.52 22.35 3.71
N ILE A 28 3.66 21.65 3.75
CA ILE A 28 4.81 22.04 4.56
C ILE A 28 5.35 23.36 4.05
N ASP A 29 5.41 24.35 4.93
CA ASP A 29 5.91 25.68 4.63
C ASP A 29 6.95 26.07 5.68
N LEU A 30 8.22 26.11 5.27
CA LEU A 30 9.35 26.42 6.13
C LEU A 30 9.81 27.87 5.88
N PRO A 31 10.39 28.56 6.87
CA PRO A 31 10.97 29.87 6.67
C PRO A 31 11.99 29.89 5.52
N ASP A 32 11.92 30.94 4.70
CA ASP A 32 12.84 31.19 3.57
C ASP A 32 12.93 30.03 2.55
N MET A 33 11.88 29.23 2.43
CA MET A 33 11.83 28.08 1.53
C MET A 33 11.78 28.50 0.05
N LEU A 34 12.57 27.82 -0.77
CA LEU A 34 12.59 27.98 -2.23
C LEU A 34 11.81 26.85 -2.92
N TYR A 35 11.57 27.02 -4.21
CA TYR A 35 10.84 26.08 -5.06
C TYR A 35 11.74 25.56 -6.17
N ALA A 36 11.76 24.24 -6.37
CA ALA A 36 12.47 23.60 -7.46
C ALA A 36 11.50 23.04 -8.51
N VAL A 37 11.77 23.32 -9.78
CA VAL A 37 11.03 22.80 -10.94
C VAL A 37 11.99 22.07 -11.88
N PRO A 38 11.84 20.75 -12.08
CA PRO A 38 12.66 20.01 -13.03
C PRO A 38 12.42 20.42 -14.49
N VAL A 39 13.47 20.33 -15.29
CA VAL A 39 13.44 20.36 -16.76
C VAL A 39 13.59 18.92 -17.26
N CYS A 40 12.67 18.50 -18.11
CA CYS A 40 12.55 17.12 -18.58
C CYS A 40 13.01 16.97 -20.03
N ALA A 41 13.57 15.81 -20.37
CA ALA A 41 13.95 15.46 -21.73
C ALA A 41 12.74 15.38 -22.65
N THR A 42 12.88 15.90 -23.88
CA THR A 42 11.81 15.87 -24.90
C THR A 42 12.05 14.83 -26.00
N ILE A 43 12.89 13.82 -25.74
CA ILE A 43 13.21 12.71 -26.64
C ILE A 43 13.16 11.39 -25.87
N ALA A 44 12.90 10.27 -26.54
CA ALA A 44 12.87 8.95 -25.90
C ALA A 44 14.26 8.29 -25.79
N SER A 45 15.17 8.56 -26.73
CA SER A 45 16.55 8.07 -26.65
C SER A 45 17.52 9.01 -27.34
N GLY A 46 18.72 9.15 -26.78
CA GLY A 46 19.78 9.97 -27.32
C GLY A 46 20.73 10.45 -26.25
N ARG A 47 21.35 11.61 -26.49
CA ARG A 47 22.21 12.29 -25.51
C ARG A 47 21.95 13.79 -25.49
N VAL A 48 22.16 14.41 -24.33
CA VAL A 48 22.20 15.87 -24.18
C VAL A 48 23.51 16.39 -24.74
N THR A 49 23.46 17.31 -25.70
CA THR A 49 24.65 17.91 -26.34
C THR A 49 24.91 19.33 -25.87
N SER A 50 23.87 20.07 -25.48
CA SER A 50 23.99 21.42 -24.93
C SER A 50 22.85 21.73 -23.95
N LEU A 51 23.10 22.66 -23.04
CA LEU A 51 22.10 23.21 -22.13
C LEU A 51 22.26 24.72 -22.08
N GLU A 52 21.29 25.46 -22.62
CA GLU A 52 21.27 26.92 -22.61
C GLU A 52 20.31 27.39 -21.51
N PHE A 53 20.86 28.01 -20.47
CA PHE A 53 20.09 28.41 -19.28
C PHE A 53 20.42 29.81 -18.77
N ALA A 54 21.34 30.55 -19.40
CA ALA A 54 21.71 31.90 -18.97
C ALA A 54 20.51 32.88 -18.91
N ALA A 55 19.58 32.76 -19.86
CA ALA A 55 18.34 33.55 -19.85
C ALA A 55 17.45 33.20 -18.65
N ALA A 56 17.38 31.92 -18.27
CA ALA A 56 16.64 31.45 -17.10
C ALA A 56 17.29 31.93 -15.79
N GLU A 57 18.62 31.86 -15.68
CA GLU A 57 19.37 32.34 -14.51
C GLU A 57 19.20 33.84 -14.27
N ALA A 58 19.10 34.64 -15.33
CA ALA A 58 18.91 36.08 -15.22
C ALA A 58 17.47 36.48 -14.84
N MET A 59 16.51 35.54 -14.77
CA MET A 59 15.13 35.87 -14.43
C MET A 59 14.99 36.26 -12.95
N PRO A 60 14.16 37.26 -12.61
CA PRO A 60 13.95 37.66 -11.22
C PRO A 60 13.53 36.50 -10.31
N GLY A 61 14.14 36.42 -9.13
CA GLY A 61 13.86 35.41 -8.11
C GLY A 61 14.50 34.05 -8.36
N VAL A 62 15.18 33.82 -9.50
CA VAL A 62 15.93 32.58 -9.74
C VAL A 62 17.22 32.59 -8.92
N ARG A 63 17.46 31.47 -8.23
CA ARG A 63 18.59 31.30 -7.30
C ARG A 63 19.64 30.34 -7.83
N ALA A 64 19.23 29.34 -8.61
CA ALA A 64 20.13 28.41 -9.27
C ALA A 64 19.46 27.69 -10.43
N VAL A 65 20.26 27.29 -11.43
CA VAL A 65 19.90 26.22 -12.36
C VAL A 65 20.85 25.04 -12.11
N LEU A 66 20.30 23.95 -11.57
CA LEU A 66 21.04 22.72 -11.32
C LEU A 66 21.13 21.89 -12.60
N HIS A 67 22.32 21.42 -12.90
CA HIS A 67 22.64 20.56 -14.02
C HIS A 67 23.80 19.62 -13.65
N ARG A 68 24.18 18.71 -14.55
CA ARG A 68 25.25 17.72 -14.33
C ARG A 68 26.55 18.31 -13.77
N GLY A 69 26.89 19.54 -14.15
CA GLY A 69 28.15 20.19 -13.75
C GLY A 69 28.17 20.74 -12.33
N ASN A 70 27.01 20.96 -11.69
CA ASN A 70 26.92 21.64 -10.39
C ASN A 70 25.97 20.97 -9.38
N ILE A 71 25.25 19.90 -9.74
CA ILE A 71 24.31 19.20 -8.84
C ILE A 71 25.02 18.53 -7.63
N GLY A 72 26.33 18.30 -7.75
CA GLY A 72 27.13 17.61 -6.76
C GLY A 72 27.03 16.09 -6.87
N ARG A 73 27.76 15.38 -6.01
CA ARG A 73 27.86 13.93 -6.08
C ARG A 73 26.68 13.25 -5.39
N PHE A 74 26.18 12.21 -6.05
CA PHE A 74 25.36 11.16 -5.45
C PHE A 74 26.06 9.81 -5.61
N TYR A 75 25.78 8.89 -4.70
CA TYR A 75 26.21 7.50 -4.77
C TYR A 75 25.03 6.64 -5.25
N ARG A 76 25.32 5.37 -5.50
CA ARG A 76 24.31 4.36 -5.79
C ARG A 76 24.08 3.51 -4.54
N ILE A 77 22.90 2.92 -4.45
CA ILE A 77 22.62 1.89 -3.44
C ILE A 77 23.52 0.66 -3.68
N SER A 78 23.93 -0.01 -2.60
CA SER A 78 24.78 -1.21 -2.68
C SER A 78 24.01 -2.48 -3.06
N GLY A 79 22.67 -2.42 -3.04
CA GLY A 79 21.78 -3.50 -3.44
C GLY A 79 20.30 -3.10 -3.27
N ASN A 80 19.40 -3.85 -3.90
CA ASN A 80 17.95 -3.60 -3.91
C ASN A 80 17.26 -4.60 -2.96
N SER A 81 17.22 -4.31 -1.66
CA SER A 81 16.78 -5.27 -0.62
C SER A 81 16.10 -4.58 0.57
N MET A 82 15.49 -5.36 1.47
CA MET A 82 14.90 -4.79 2.71
C MET A 82 15.95 -4.22 3.66
N GLU A 83 17.20 -4.66 3.57
CA GLU A 83 18.31 -4.19 4.43
C GLU A 83 18.94 -2.90 3.86
N THR A 84 19.14 -2.87 2.55
CA THR A 84 19.78 -1.76 1.81
C THR A 84 18.78 -0.77 1.22
N GLY A 85 17.47 -1.03 1.32
CA GLY A 85 16.43 -0.24 0.68
C GLY A 85 16.19 -0.63 -0.78
N PHE A 86 14.98 -0.30 -1.25
CA PHE A 86 14.49 -0.51 -2.61
C PHE A 86 14.34 0.79 -3.40
N VAL A 87 14.69 0.73 -4.68
CA VAL A 87 14.51 1.78 -5.68
C VAL A 87 14.31 1.12 -7.06
N ASP A 88 13.38 1.66 -7.84
CA ASP A 88 13.17 1.22 -9.23
C ASP A 88 14.09 1.96 -10.21
N GLU A 89 14.16 3.29 -10.13
CA GLU A 89 15.12 4.10 -10.92
C GLU A 89 16.39 4.33 -10.10
N ALA A 90 17.32 3.37 -10.18
CA ALA A 90 18.56 3.40 -9.40
C ALA A 90 19.57 4.47 -9.87
N ARG A 91 19.37 5.04 -11.06
CA ARG A 91 20.26 6.08 -11.61
C ARG A 91 20.01 7.42 -10.90
N PRO A 92 21.05 8.01 -10.27
CA PRO A 92 20.94 9.35 -9.74
C PRO A 92 20.60 10.40 -10.82
N PRO A 93 19.92 11.50 -10.46
CA PRO A 93 19.66 12.57 -11.42
C PRO A 93 20.96 13.17 -11.97
N PHE A 94 20.98 13.41 -13.28
CA PHE A 94 22.10 14.01 -14.03
C PHE A 94 23.43 13.25 -13.95
N GLU A 95 23.42 11.94 -13.64
CA GLU A 95 24.64 11.12 -13.59
C GLU A 95 25.45 11.17 -14.90
N ASP A 96 24.77 11.01 -16.02
CA ASP A 96 25.32 11.08 -17.37
C ASP A 96 24.47 11.98 -18.28
N ASP A 97 24.89 12.09 -19.53
CA ASP A 97 24.18 12.84 -20.57
C ASP A 97 23.29 11.95 -21.44
N VAL A 98 23.08 10.68 -21.07
CA VAL A 98 22.30 9.72 -21.88
C VAL A 98 20.82 9.83 -21.52
N ILE A 99 19.98 10.02 -22.54
CA ILE A 99 18.53 10.00 -22.41
C ILE A 99 18.03 8.58 -22.72
N ARG A 100 17.31 7.99 -21.77
CA ARG A 100 16.79 6.63 -21.86
C ARG A 100 15.28 6.59 -22.08
N TYR A 101 14.58 7.65 -21.71
CA TYR A 101 13.13 7.80 -21.85
C TYR A 101 12.70 9.27 -21.94
N TYR A 102 11.52 9.49 -22.52
CA TYR A 102 10.89 10.82 -22.59
C TYR A 102 10.47 11.27 -21.18
N GLY A 103 10.84 12.48 -20.80
CA GLY A 103 10.56 13.02 -19.47
C GLY A 103 11.72 12.92 -18.48
N GLN A 104 12.80 12.19 -18.80
CA GLN A 104 13.97 12.06 -17.95
C GLN A 104 14.50 13.43 -17.51
N TYR A 105 14.77 13.64 -16.22
CA TYR A 105 15.28 14.93 -15.75
C TYR A 105 16.65 15.25 -16.35
N VAL A 106 16.82 16.47 -16.85
CA VAL A 106 18.08 16.98 -17.45
C VAL A 106 18.62 18.26 -16.77
N ALA A 107 17.76 19.03 -16.12
CA ALA A 107 18.13 20.15 -15.27
C ALA A 107 17.03 20.39 -14.20
N ALA A 108 17.27 21.27 -13.23
CA ALA A 108 16.25 21.73 -12.30
C ALA A 108 16.47 23.20 -11.95
N VAL A 109 15.44 24.02 -12.03
CA VAL A 109 15.52 25.45 -11.67
C VAL A 109 15.04 25.64 -10.24
N VAL A 110 15.77 26.42 -9.46
CA VAL A 110 15.44 26.78 -8.07
C VAL A 110 15.17 28.28 -7.99
N ALA A 111 14.03 28.68 -7.44
CA ALA A 111 13.64 30.09 -7.33
C ALA A 111 12.86 30.38 -6.04
N GLU A 112 12.68 31.67 -5.73
CA GLU A 112 11.97 32.17 -4.56
C GLU A 112 10.46 31.86 -4.58
N THR A 113 9.87 31.75 -5.77
CA THR A 113 8.47 31.37 -5.94
C THR A 113 8.32 30.23 -6.94
N PHE A 114 7.20 29.51 -6.83
CA PHE A 114 6.84 28.46 -7.78
C PHE A 114 6.69 29.01 -9.21
N GLU A 115 6.11 30.19 -9.37
CA GLU A 115 5.90 30.85 -10.67
C GLU A 115 7.23 31.24 -11.31
N ALA A 116 8.17 31.79 -10.54
CA ALA A 116 9.50 32.14 -11.02
C ALA A 116 10.26 30.88 -11.46
N ALA A 117 10.26 29.81 -10.64
CA ALA A 117 10.91 28.54 -10.98
C ALA A 117 10.30 27.92 -12.24
N SER A 118 8.97 27.96 -12.37
CA SER A 118 8.25 27.40 -13.53
C SER A 118 8.54 28.15 -14.82
N ASN A 119 8.51 29.49 -14.78
CA ASN A 119 8.80 30.32 -15.95
C ASN A 119 10.26 30.16 -16.40
N ALA A 120 11.19 30.14 -15.45
CA ALA A 120 12.60 29.95 -15.74
C ALA A 120 12.91 28.52 -16.23
N ALA A 121 12.28 27.49 -15.68
CA ALA A 121 12.40 26.11 -16.21
C ALA A 121 11.91 26.01 -17.66
N ALA A 122 10.86 26.74 -18.03
CA ALA A 122 10.38 26.80 -19.42
C ALA A 122 11.32 27.56 -20.37
N ALA A 123 12.17 28.45 -19.84
CA ALA A 123 13.15 29.20 -20.62
C ALA A 123 14.45 28.42 -20.89
N VAL A 124 14.71 27.32 -20.18
CA VAL A 124 15.87 26.45 -20.41
C VAL A 124 15.71 25.71 -21.74
N LYS A 125 16.71 25.81 -22.62
CA LYS A 125 16.75 25.06 -23.89
C LYS A 125 17.77 23.94 -23.81
N VAL A 126 17.37 22.78 -24.32
CA VAL A 126 18.19 21.56 -24.27
C VAL A 126 18.47 21.10 -25.70
N GLY A 127 19.74 20.96 -26.05
CA GLY A 127 20.20 20.37 -27.31
C GLY A 127 20.32 18.85 -27.20
N TYR A 128 19.93 18.14 -28.25
CA TYR A 128 19.92 16.68 -28.27
C TYR A 128 20.57 16.10 -29.52
N GLU A 129 21.28 15.00 -29.35
CA GLU A 129 21.60 14.03 -30.39
C GLU A 129 20.66 12.83 -30.24
N LYS A 130 19.70 12.67 -31.16
CA LYS A 130 18.68 11.60 -31.07
C LYS A 130 19.23 10.28 -31.59
N THR A 131 18.87 9.18 -30.93
CA THR A 131 19.16 7.81 -31.38
C THR A 131 17.87 7.03 -31.64
N ALA A 132 18.00 5.87 -32.28
CA ALA A 132 16.89 4.94 -32.44
C ALA A 132 16.32 4.55 -31.06
N HIS A 133 14.99 4.40 -30.99
CA HIS A 133 14.27 4.04 -29.77
C HIS A 133 13.08 3.14 -30.08
N ASP A 134 12.61 2.43 -29.07
CA ASP A 134 11.41 1.60 -29.14
C ASP A 134 10.49 1.90 -27.95
N VAL A 135 9.30 2.41 -28.27
CA VAL A 135 8.22 2.72 -27.33
C VAL A 135 6.92 1.98 -27.73
N SER A 136 7.04 0.93 -28.54
CA SER A 136 5.88 0.17 -29.01
C SER A 136 5.24 -0.68 -27.92
N ASP A 137 3.91 -0.77 -27.94
CA ASP A 137 3.13 -1.57 -26.98
C ASP A 137 3.18 -3.07 -27.27
N LYS A 138 3.57 -3.46 -28.50
CA LYS A 138 3.69 -4.88 -28.87
C LYS A 138 4.88 -5.49 -28.15
N LEU A 139 4.66 -6.59 -27.43
CA LEU A 139 5.70 -7.29 -26.69
C LEU A 139 6.08 -8.60 -27.42
N GLU A 140 7.36 -8.76 -27.67
CA GLU A 140 7.93 -9.98 -28.27
C GLU A 140 9.16 -10.40 -27.46
N ALA A 141 9.18 -11.67 -27.06
CA ALA A 141 10.33 -12.25 -26.39
C ALA A 141 11.47 -12.39 -27.41
N LYS A 142 12.66 -11.92 -27.03
CA LYS A 142 13.89 -12.15 -27.81
C LYS A 142 14.66 -13.39 -27.34
N ASP A 143 14.52 -13.69 -26.05
CA ASP A 143 15.18 -14.79 -25.36
C ASP A 143 14.15 -15.85 -24.94
N GLU A 144 14.63 -17.01 -24.50
CA GLU A 144 13.77 -18.02 -23.89
C GLU A 144 13.12 -17.48 -22.61
N LEU A 145 11.86 -17.86 -22.39
CA LEU A 145 11.12 -17.45 -21.20
C LEU A 145 11.68 -18.15 -19.96
N HIS A 146 11.79 -17.39 -18.87
CA HIS A 146 12.20 -17.90 -17.58
C HIS A 146 11.05 -18.69 -16.93
N VAL A 147 11.30 -19.97 -16.60
CA VAL A 147 10.30 -20.82 -15.92
C VAL A 147 10.25 -20.48 -14.44
N GLN A 148 9.08 -20.03 -13.97
CA GLN A 148 8.85 -19.63 -12.58
C GLN A 148 8.21 -20.73 -11.73
N SER A 149 7.35 -21.54 -12.34
CA SER A 149 6.67 -22.65 -11.69
C SER A 149 6.38 -23.73 -12.70
N GLU A 150 6.60 -24.99 -12.32
CA GLU A 150 6.36 -26.14 -13.18
C GLU A 150 5.91 -27.33 -12.33
N ARG A 151 4.92 -28.07 -12.83
CA ARG A 151 4.39 -29.30 -12.24
C ARG A 151 3.85 -30.19 -13.35
N GLY A 152 4.16 -31.49 -13.33
CA GLY A 152 3.69 -32.44 -14.33
C GLY A 152 4.20 -32.13 -15.75
N ASP A 153 3.50 -32.63 -16.77
CA ASP A 153 3.78 -32.37 -18.19
C ASP A 153 2.65 -31.55 -18.81
N SER A 154 2.78 -30.23 -18.71
CA SER A 154 1.75 -29.30 -19.19
C SER A 154 1.60 -29.28 -20.71
N ALA A 155 2.66 -29.58 -21.46
CA ALA A 155 2.59 -29.59 -22.91
C ALA A 155 1.80 -30.81 -23.39
N SER A 156 2.20 -32.01 -22.98
CA SER A 156 1.50 -33.24 -23.39
C SER A 156 0.05 -33.26 -22.90
N ALA A 157 -0.22 -32.80 -21.67
CA ALA A 157 -1.57 -32.77 -21.13
C ALA A 157 -2.49 -31.82 -21.93
N PHE A 158 -1.98 -30.67 -22.35
CA PHE A 158 -2.72 -29.75 -23.21
C PHE A 158 -3.00 -30.37 -24.60
N ASP A 159 -1.99 -30.93 -25.24
CA ASP A 159 -2.08 -31.46 -26.61
C ASP A 159 -3.02 -32.68 -26.74
N THR A 160 -3.17 -33.46 -25.66
CA THR A 160 -4.03 -34.66 -25.62
C THR A 160 -5.44 -34.39 -25.08
N SER A 161 -5.74 -33.18 -24.61
CA SER A 161 -7.04 -32.85 -24.03
C SER A 161 -8.10 -32.54 -25.08
N GLU A 162 -9.35 -32.94 -24.83
CA GLU A 162 -10.44 -32.73 -25.78
C GLU A 162 -10.87 -31.27 -25.90
N THR A 163 -10.91 -30.53 -24.78
CA THR A 163 -11.28 -29.10 -24.78
C THR A 163 -10.10 -28.25 -24.34
N THR A 164 -9.69 -27.35 -25.23
CA THR A 164 -8.54 -26.46 -25.03
C THR A 164 -8.91 -25.01 -25.33
N LEU A 165 -8.15 -24.10 -24.75
CA LEU A 165 -8.16 -22.66 -24.98
C LEU A 165 -6.72 -22.20 -25.15
N ASP A 166 -6.44 -21.35 -26.14
CA ASP A 166 -5.13 -20.73 -26.36
C ASP A 166 -5.37 -19.29 -26.79
N GLU A 167 -5.32 -18.37 -25.82
CA GLU A 167 -5.66 -16.96 -26.03
C GLU A 167 -4.57 -16.06 -25.46
N THR A 168 -4.46 -14.86 -26.02
CA THR A 168 -3.54 -13.83 -25.52
C THR A 168 -4.30 -12.64 -24.97
N TYR A 169 -4.06 -12.31 -23.71
CA TYR A 169 -4.65 -11.19 -22.99
C TYR A 169 -3.62 -10.08 -22.80
N VAL A 170 -4.03 -8.83 -23.01
CA VAL A 170 -3.15 -7.67 -22.89
C VAL A 170 -3.73 -6.68 -21.90
N THR A 171 -2.91 -6.20 -20.97
CA THR A 171 -3.26 -5.04 -20.13
C THR A 171 -2.41 -3.83 -20.55
N PRO A 172 -3.00 -2.65 -20.75
CA PRO A 172 -2.24 -1.45 -21.11
C PRO A 172 -1.45 -0.93 -19.91
N VAL A 173 -0.64 0.11 -20.14
CA VAL A 173 -0.05 0.92 -19.07
C VAL A 173 -1.14 1.50 -18.17
N GLU A 174 -0.94 1.39 -16.86
CA GLU A 174 -1.77 2.05 -15.85
C GLU A 174 -0.92 2.96 -14.96
N THR A 175 -1.46 4.12 -14.60
CA THR A 175 -0.80 5.09 -13.72
C THR A 175 -1.60 5.29 -12.44
N HIS A 176 -0.93 5.39 -11.29
CA HIS A 176 -1.54 5.39 -9.96
C HIS A 176 -2.51 6.54 -9.71
N ASN A 177 -2.22 7.71 -10.28
CA ASN A 177 -2.98 8.95 -10.13
C ASN A 177 -3.45 9.27 -8.69
N PRO A 178 -2.58 9.22 -7.65
CA PRO A 178 -2.95 9.71 -6.32
C PRO A 178 -3.32 11.20 -6.42
N ILE A 179 -4.28 11.64 -5.60
CA ILE A 179 -4.75 13.03 -5.60
C ILE A 179 -3.61 13.97 -5.18
N GLU A 180 -2.90 13.62 -4.11
CA GLU A 180 -1.65 14.27 -3.73
C GLU A 180 -0.53 13.85 -4.69
N LEU A 181 0.08 14.81 -5.36
CA LEU A 181 1.23 14.61 -6.24
C LEU A 181 2.45 14.09 -5.46
N HIS A 182 3.43 13.53 -6.15
CA HIS A 182 4.73 13.28 -5.51
C HIS A 182 5.40 14.61 -5.17
N ALA A 183 5.88 14.73 -3.94
CA ALA A 183 6.50 15.94 -3.45
C ALA A 183 7.55 15.65 -2.38
N THR A 184 8.60 16.46 -2.39
CA THR A 184 9.64 16.47 -1.36
C THR A 184 9.85 17.90 -0.88
N VAL A 185 9.89 18.11 0.43
CA VAL A 185 10.52 19.28 1.05
C VAL A 185 11.80 18.81 1.74
N ALA A 186 12.94 19.31 1.29
CA ALA A 186 14.25 18.97 1.85
C ALA A 186 14.82 20.18 2.59
N GLN A 187 15.43 19.94 3.75
CA GLN A 187 16.17 20.91 4.52
C GLN A 187 17.53 20.32 4.89
N TRP A 188 18.59 21.05 4.55
CA TRP A 188 19.97 20.76 4.98
C TRP A 188 20.39 21.75 6.07
N ASP A 189 20.91 21.24 7.19
CA ASP A 189 21.35 22.06 8.34
C ASP A 189 22.87 22.28 8.41
N GLY A 190 23.62 21.77 7.44
CA GLY A 190 25.08 21.77 7.43
C GLY A 190 25.70 20.42 7.79
N GLU A 191 24.97 19.54 8.46
CA GLU A 191 25.44 18.21 8.87
C GLU A 191 24.51 17.06 8.44
N GLY A 192 23.20 17.30 8.40
CA GLY A 192 22.17 16.30 8.11
C GLY A 192 20.99 16.87 7.34
N TYR A 193 20.15 15.97 6.82
CA TYR A 193 18.93 16.30 6.12
C TYR A 193 17.69 15.93 6.92
N THR A 194 16.69 16.83 6.88
CA THR A 194 15.30 16.49 7.14
C THR A 194 14.51 16.54 5.84
N PHE A 195 13.83 15.44 5.53
CA PHE A 195 12.93 15.31 4.39
C PHE A 195 11.49 15.20 4.88
N TYR A 196 10.61 16.06 4.40
CA TYR A 196 9.18 15.81 4.36
C TYR A 196 8.87 15.22 2.99
N GLU A 197 8.33 14.01 2.97
CA GLU A 197 8.27 13.20 1.76
C GLU A 197 6.90 12.55 1.61
N THR A 198 6.44 12.46 0.37
CA THR A 198 5.26 11.67 0.02
C THR A 198 5.65 10.19 -0.14
N THR A 199 5.76 9.44 0.97
CA THR A 199 6.24 8.05 0.93
C THR A 199 5.35 7.06 1.68
N GLN A 200 5.24 5.85 1.12
CA GLN A 200 4.61 4.68 1.74
C GLN A 200 5.59 3.86 2.60
N ALA A 201 6.85 4.28 2.70
CA ALA A 201 7.91 3.53 3.38
C ALA A 201 9.03 4.46 3.88
N VAL A 202 8.80 5.20 4.97
CA VAL A 202 9.79 6.17 5.50
C VAL A 202 11.15 5.52 5.81
N SER A 203 11.18 4.29 6.32
CA SER A 203 12.43 3.56 6.60
C SER A 203 13.18 3.17 5.33
N ASN A 204 12.47 2.78 4.26
CA ASN A 204 13.07 2.51 2.96
C ASN A 204 13.67 3.77 2.35
N HIS A 205 12.92 4.87 2.40
CA HIS A 205 13.34 6.18 1.91
C HIS A 205 14.59 6.69 2.65
N GLN A 206 14.65 6.50 3.98
CA GLN A 206 15.85 6.82 4.77
C GLN A 206 17.05 5.96 4.35
N GLY A 207 16.85 4.64 4.20
CA GLY A 207 17.91 3.70 3.82
C GLY A 207 18.50 3.97 2.43
N THR A 208 17.65 4.36 1.48
CA THR A 208 18.09 4.76 0.13
C THR A 208 18.80 6.12 0.14
N LEU A 209 18.22 7.13 0.79
CA LEU A 209 18.81 8.47 0.89
C LEU A 209 20.16 8.47 1.60
N MET A 210 20.31 7.75 2.73
CA MET A 210 21.59 7.71 3.47
C MET A 210 22.73 7.19 2.59
N GLN A 211 22.47 6.17 1.75
CA GLN A 211 23.45 5.63 0.82
C GLN A 211 23.73 6.60 -0.31
N MET A 212 22.69 7.09 -1.00
CA MET A 212 22.86 7.93 -2.18
C MET A 212 23.43 9.33 -1.84
N LEU A 213 23.22 9.82 -0.62
CA LEU A 213 23.83 11.05 -0.12
C LEU A 213 25.20 10.82 0.54
N GLY A 214 25.55 9.57 0.87
CA GLY A 214 26.80 9.23 1.54
C GLY A 214 26.85 9.72 3.00
N LEU A 215 25.72 9.59 3.72
CA LEU A 215 25.57 10.04 5.10
C LEU A 215 25.25 8.87 6.03
N PRO A 216 25.64 8.95 7.32
CA PRO A 216 25.17 7.99 8.32
C PRO A 216 23.66 8.14 8.55
N LYS A 217 23.01 7.05 8.97
CA LYS A 217 21.55 6.96 9.13
C LYS A 217 20.97 8.07 10.00
N GLU A 218 21.66 8.43 11.07
CA GLU A 218 21.24 9.42 12.08
C GLU A 218 21.23 10.85 11.51
N LYS A 219 21.91 11.09 10.39
CA LYS A 219 21.95 12.38 9.67
C LYS A 219 20.90 12.48 8.57
N VAL A 220 19.99 11.51 8.45
CA VAL A 220 18.88 11.54 7.49
C VAL A 220 17.58 11.24 8.23
N ARG A 221 16.66 12.20 8.26
CA ARG A 221 15.31 12.01 8.81
C ARG A 221 14.27 12.12 7.71
N VAL A 222 13.31 11.20 7.68
CA VAL A 222 12.19 11.21 6.72
C VAL A 222 10.87 11.26 7.47
N ILE A 223 10.00 12.19 7.08
CA ILE A 223 8.71 12.49 7.71
C ILE A 223 7.60 12.42 6.64
N SER A 224 6.58 11.60 6.90
CA SER A 224 5.36 11.43 6.09
C SER A 224 4.15 11.20 7.00
N ARG A 225 3.74 12.24 7.74
CA ARG A 225 2.64 12.16 8.73
C ARG A 225 1.31 11.82 8.07
N TYR A 226 0.94 12.59 7.05
CA TYR A 226 -0.24 12.34 6.23
C TYR A 226 0.20 12.11 4.79
N LEU A 227 -0.43 11.14 4.13
CA LEU A 227 -0.18 10.84 2.73
C LEU A 227 -1.49 10.78 1.97
N GLY A 228 -1.58 11.48 0.84
CA GLY A 228 -2.73 11.47 -0.07
C GLY A 228 -2.72 10.25 -0.98
N SER A 229 -2.43 9.08 -0.40
CA SER A 229 -2.19 7.80 -1.07
C SER A 229 -0.94 7.79 -1.99
N GLY A 230 -0.64 6.60 -2.49
CA GLY A 230 0.39 6.35 -3.51
C GLY A 230 0.07 5.14 -4.39
N PHE A 231 -0.78 4.21 -3.91
CA PHE A 231 -1.20 3.00 -4.62
C PHE A 231 -0.05 2.12 -5.15
N GLY A 232 1.14 2.25 -4.58
CA GLY A 232 2.37 1.55 -4.97
C GLY A 232 3.45 2.49 -5.50
N GLY A 233 3.08 3.54 -6.24
CA GLY A 233 4.04 4.46 -6.86
C GLY A 233 4.81 5.36 -5.88
N LYS A 234 4.47 5.34 -4.59
CA LYS A 234 5.20 6.03 -3.51
C LYS A 234 5.87 5.04 -2.55
N LEU A 235 5.96 3.74 -2.89
CA LEU A 235 6.70 2.76 -2.09
C LEU A 235 8.18 3.07 -2.08
N TRP A 236 8.75 3.30 -3.26
CA TRP A 236 10.18 3.48 -3.44
C TRP A 236 10.53 4.93 -3.72
N MET A 237 11.80 5.28 -3.46
CA MET A 237 12.30 6.62 -3.69
C MET A 237 12.40 6.89 -5.20
N TRP A 238 12.08 8.12 -5.62
CA TRP A 238 12.27 8.60 -6.98
C TRP A 238 13.30 9.74 -7.03
N PRO A 239 13.92 10.02 -8.21
CA PRO A 239 15.00 11.00 -8.32
C PRO A 239 14.67 12.43 -7.88
N HIS A 240 13.39 12.81 -7.78
CA HIS A 240 13.00 14.15 -7.34
C HIS A 240 13.38 14.44 -5.88
N SER A 241 13.45 13.43 -5.01
CA SER A 241 13.94 13.60 -3.64
C SER A 241 15.42 14.02 -3.62
N LEU A 242 16.24 13.45 -4.51
CA LEU A 242 17.65 13.82 -4.68
C LEU A 242 17.82 15.21 -5.32
N LEU A 243 16.95 15.60 -6.26
CA LEU A 243 16.94 16.96 -6.79
C LEU A 243 16.67 18.00 -5.69
N ALA A 244 15.69 17.74 -4.82
CA ALA A 244 15.42 18.60 -3.67
C ALA A 244 16.61 18.65 -2.69
N ALA A 245 17.25 17.51 -2.43
CA ALA A 245 18.46 17.42 -1.59
C ALA A 245 19.62 18.26 -2.15
N ALA A 246 19.92 18.13 -3.45
CA ALA A 246 20.95 18.94 -4.10
C ALA A 246 20.61 20.42 -4.06
N ALA A 247 19.35 20.78 -4.30
CA ALA A 247 18.91 22.16 -4.28
C ALA A 247 19.10 22.81 -2.91
N THR A 248 18.65 22.17 -1.82
CA THR A 248 18.82 22.73 -0.47
C THR A 248 20.30 22.81 -0.07
N ARG A 249 21.12 21.83 -0.46
CA ARG A 249 22.58 21.87 -0.23
C ARG A 249 23.26 23.00 -1.01
N HIS A 250 22.80 23.28 -2.23
CA HIS A 250 23.38 24.31 -3.09
C HIS A 250 23.01 25.72 -2.63
N THR A 251 21.77 25.94 -2.19
CA THR A 251 21.27 27.27 -1.81
C THR A 251 21.43 27.59 -0.33
N GLY A 252 21.60 26.58 0.52
CA GLY A 252 21.58 26.73 1.98
C GLY A 252 20.20 27.04 2.56
N GLN A 253 19.13 26.91 1.76
CA GLN A 253 17.75 27.19 2.15
C GLN A 253 16.89 25.92 1.98
N PRO A 254 15.79 25.74 2.74
CA PRO A 254 14.86 24.65 2.48
C PRO A 254 14.30 24.72 1.06
N VAL A 255 14.06 23.57 0.43
CA VAL A 255 13.54 23.51 -0.95
C VAL A 255 12.35 22.56 -1.04
N LYS A 256 11.25 23.06 -1.60
CA LYS A 256 10.07 22.28 -2.00
C LYS A 256 10.14 21.94 -3.49
N LEU A 257 9.96 20.67 -3.82
CA LEU A 257 9.81 20.18 -5.17
C LEU A 257 8.52 19.35 -5.25
N VAL A 258 7.57 19.79 -6.06
CA VAL A 258 6.34 19.03 -6.37
C VAL A 258 6.41 18.56 -7.81
N VAL A 259 6.34 17.25 -8.02
CA VAL A 259 6.31 16.65 -9.36
C VAL A 259 4.97 16.98 -10.00
N SER A 260 4.99 17.74 -11.09
CA SER A 260 3.74 18.13 -11.76
C SER A 260 2.93 16.90 -12.21
N ARG A 261 1.61 17.04 -12.32
CA ARG A 261 0.75 15.93 -12.82
C ARG A 261 1.24 15.38 -14.14
N LYS A 262 1.74 16.23 -15.05
CA LYS A 262 2.31 15.81 -16.34
C LYS A 262 3.56 14.94 -16.15
N MET A 263 4.49 15.36 -15.28
CA MET A 263 5.71 14.61 -14.96
C MET A 263 5.41 13.27 -14.28
N MET A 264 4.31 13.15 -13.53
CA MET A 264 3.97 11.88 -12.89
C MET A 264 3.73 10.73 -13.88
N PHE A 265 3.33 11.01 -15.12
CA PHE A 265 3.21 9.97 -16.16
C PHE A 265 4.57 9.49 -16.70
N GLN A 266 5.67 10.12 -16.29
CA GLN A 266 7.00 9.94 -16.87
C GLN A 266 8.06 9.57 -15.83
N ASN A 267 7.95 10.09 -14.60
CA ASN A 267 9.07 10.14 -13.65
C ASN A 267 8.85 9.38 -12.33
N VAL A 268 7.66 8.80 -12.11
CA VAL A 268 7.32 8.12 -10.85
C VAL A 268 6.69 6.74 -11.06
N GLY A 269 7.03 6.14 -12.19
CA GLY A 269 6.66 4.80 -12.61
C GLY A 269 5.17 4.58 -12.91
N HIS A 270 4.89 3.37 -13.37
CA HIS A 270 3.58 2.90 -13.84
C HIS A 270 3.51 1.37 -13.75
N ARG A 271 2.29 0.82 -13.78
CA ARG A 271 2.13 -0.60 -14.12
C ARG A 271 2.49 -0.79 -15.59
N PRO A 272 3.37 -1.72 -15.95
CA PRO A 272 3.75 -1.93 -17.34
C PRO A 272 2.62 -2.56 -18.15
N THR A 273 2.70 -2.44 -19.47
CA THR A 273 1.90 -3.25 -20.38
C THR A 273 2.28 -4.71 -20.14
N THR A 274 1.28 -5.59 -20.10
CA THR A 274 1.50 -7.03 -20.02
C THR A 274 0.87 -7.71 -21.22
N GLN A 275 1.51 -8.77 -21.72
CA GLN A 275 0.97 -9.65 -22.75
C GLN A 275 1.08 -11.08 -22.24
N GLN A 276 -0.06 -11.75 -22.06
CA GLN A 276 -0.16 -13.01 -21.33
C GLN A 276 -0.86 -14.03 -22.22
N ARG A 277 -0.12 -15.05 -22.67
CA ARG A 277 -0.65 -16.18 -23.42
C ARG A 277 -1.07 -17.28 -22.44
N MET A 278 -2.37 -17.50 -22.37
CA MET A 278 -2.99 -18.51 -21.52
C MET A 278 -3.40 -19.70 -22.37
N ARG A 279 -2.84 -20.87 -22.06
CA ARG A 279 -3.27 -22.15 -22.62
C ARG A 279 -3.85 -23.04 -21.54
N LEU A 280 -5.15 -23.24 -21.56
CA LEU A 280 -5.85 -24.05 -20.57
C LEU A 280 -6.51 -25.24 -21.25
N SER A 281 -6.57 -26.35 -20.56
CA SER A 281 -7.30 -27.53 -21.00
C SER A 281 -8.06 -28.18 -19.86
N ALA A 282 -9.17 -28.81 -20.19
CA ALA A 282 -10.01 -29.53 -19.24
C ALA A 282 -10.68 -30.75 -19.88
N ASP A 283 -11.08 -31.71 -19.04
CA ASP A 283 -11.91 -32.83 -19.46
C ASP A 283 -13.41 -32.45 -19.54
N ARG A 284 -14.24 -33.36 -20.05
CA ARG A 284 -15.70 -33.18 -20.15
C ARG A 284 -16.39 -32.96 -18.80
N SER A 285 -15.77 -33.37 -17.69
CA SER A 285 -16.31 -33.14 -16.35
C SER A 285 -16.03 -31.73 -15.85
N GLY A 286 -15.23 -30.94 -16.58
CA GLY A 286 -14.82 -29.60 -16.19
C GLY A 286 -13.66 -29.59 -15.20
N LYS A 287 -12.87 -30.67 -15.12
CA LYS A 287 -11.62 -30.69 -14.37
C LYS A 287 -10.48 -30.21 -15.25
N LEU A 288 -9.70 -29.26 -14.74
CA LEU A 288 -8.51 -28.75 -15.42
C LEU A 288 -7.47 -29.87 -15.54
N THR A 289 -6.96 -30.07 -16.74
CA THR A 289 -5.90 -31.04 -17.05
C THR A 289 -4.55 -30.34 -17.24
N SER A 290 -4.56 -29.11 -17.77
CA SER A 290 -3.36 -28.28 -17.88
C SER A 290 -3.62 -26.78 -17.82
N ILE A 291 -2.66 -26.04 -17.25
CA ILE A 291 -2.53 -24.58 -17.39
C ILE A 291 -1.09 -24.25 -17.82
N ARG A 292 -0.93 -23.51 -18.91
CA ARG A 292 0.33 -22.87 -19.29
C ARG A 292 0.12 -21.36 -19.38
N HIS A 293 0.88 -20.60 -18.60
CA HIS A 293 0.81 -19.14 -18.52
C HIS A 293 2.19 -18.58 -18.90
N ASP A 294 2.31 -18.10 -20.13
CA ASP A 294 3.49 -17.38 -20.58
C ASP A 294 3.17 -15.88 -20.57
N TYR A 295 3.95 -15.05 -19.89
CA TYR A 295 3.72 -13.61 -19.89
C TYR A 295 4.96 -12.79 -20.17
N LEU A 296 4.72 -11.63 -20.78
CA LEU A 296 5.70 -10.60 -21.03
C LEU A 296 5.25 -9.30 -20.37
N ASN A 297 6.19 -8.55 -19.80
CA ASN A 297 5.97 -7.14 -19.49
C ASN A 297 7.10 -6.29 -20.06
N HIS A 298 6.80 -5.03 -20.38
CA HIS A 298 7.88 -4.10 -20.67
C HIS A 298 8.60 -3.65 -19.40
N THR A 299 9.87 -3.31 -19.54
CA THR A 299 10.69 -2.63 -18.53
C THR A 299 11.51 -1.52 -19.19
N ALA A 300 12.05 -0.61 -18.39
CA ALA A 300 12.94 0.44 -18.89
C ALA A 300 14.27 -0.15 -19.40
N ILE A 301 15.00 0.61 -20.23
CA ILE A 301 16.29 0.17 -20.79
C ILE A 301 17.32 -0.19 -19.69
N ALA A 302 17.28 0.49 -18.54
CA ALA A 302 18.27 0.36 -17.49
C ALA A 302 17.83 -0.51 -16.30
N ASP A 303 16.61 -1.06 -16.34
CA ASP A 303 16.01 -1.74 -15.19
C ASP A 303 15.43 -3.11 -15.56
N ASP A 304 15.37 -4.02 -14.59
CA ASP A 304 14.85 -5.38 -14.75
C ASP A 304 13.55 -5.58 -13.95
N TYR A 305 12.64 -4.60 -13.96
CA TYR A 305 11.36 -4.70 -13.26
C TYR A 305 10.48 -5.79 -13.89
N GLU A 306 10.04 -6.74 -13.06
CA GLU A 306 9.11 -7.80 -13.43
C GLU A 306 7.74 -7.58 -12.80
N GLU A 307 6.70 -7.53 -13.64
CA GLU A 307 5.31 -7.54 -13.19
C GLU A 307 4.87 -9.00 -13.07
N SER A 308 4.94 -9.59 -11.87
CA SER A 308 4.79 -11.03 -11.61
C SER A 308 3.37 -11.59 -11.86
N CYS A 309 2.89 -11.55 -13.10
CA CYS A 309 1.54 -11.96 -13.51
C CYS A 309 1.25 -13.44 -13.20
N GLY A 310 2.30 -14.25 -13.14
CA GLY A 310 2.22 -15.66 -12.84
C GLY A 310 1.91 -16.03 -11.39
N GLU A 311 2.10 -15.13 -10.42
CA GLU A 311 2.20 -15.45 -8.98
C GLU A 311 1.02 -16.26 -8.43
N ILE A 312 -0.21 -15.96 -8.87
CA ILE A 312 -1.44 -16.58 -8.35
C ILE A 312 -1.80 -17.89 -9.07
N THR A 313 -1.29 -18.10 -10.28
CA THR A 313 -1.66 -19.23 -11.16
C THR A 313 -1.40 -20.60 -10.51
N PRO A 314 -0.26 -20.84 -9.83
CA PRO A 314 0.08 -22.16 -9.29
C PRO A 314 -0.83 -22.69 -8.18
N PHE A 315 -1.61 -21.83 -7.53
CA PHE A 315 -2.38 -22.21 -6.33
C PHE A 315 -3.86 -21.81 -6.34
N LEU A 316 -4.32 -21.01 -7.33
CA LEU A 316 -5.72 -20.58 -7.35
C LEU A 316 -6.68 -21.74 -7.61
N TYR A 317 -6.31 -22.63 -8.54
CA TYR A 317 -7.09 -23.79 -8.94
C TYR A 317 -6.25 -25.07 -8.91
N SER A 318 -6.90 -26.20 -8.68
CA SER A 318 -6.29 -27.53 -8.77
C SER A 318 -6.03 -27.89 -10.22
N VAL A 319 -4.78 -28.23 -10.55
CA VAL A 319 -4.40 -28.71 -11.89
C VAL A 319 -3.16 -29.60 -11.80
N PRO A 320 -3.18 -30.81 -12.39
CA PRO A 320 -2.05 -31.73 -12.30
C PRO A 320 -0.83 -31.29 -13.12
N ASN A 321 -1.04 -30.58 -14.23
CA ASN A 321 0.03 -30.16 -15.14
C ASN A 321 0.05 -28.64 -15.34
N LEU A 322 1.07 -27.97 -14.85
CA LEU A 322 1.15 -26.51 -14.85
C LEU A 322 2.54 -26.03 -15.27
N ARG A 323 2.59 -24.96 -16.05
CA ARG A 323 3.81 -24.21 -16.30
C ARG A 323 3.53 -22.71 -16.34
N VAL A 324 4.32 -21.94 -15.62
CA VAL A 324 4.32 -20.48 -15.64
C VAL A 324 5.69 -20.01 -16.08
N SER A 325 5.73 -19.12 -17.07
CA SER A 325 6.99 -18.59 -17.60
C SER A 325 6.88 -17.10 -17.90
N SER A 326 7.97 -16.36 -17.69
CA SER A 326 8.01 -14.91 -17.84
C SER A 326 9.12 -14.43 -18.76
N GLY A 327 8.98 -13.23 -19.31
CA GLY A 327 10.01 -12.56 -20.09
C GLY A 327 9.89 -11.04 -20.00
N LEU A 328 11.05 -10.36 -20.02
CA LEU A 328 11.12 -8.91 -19.97
C LEU A 328 11.42 -8.34 -21.36
N VAL A 329 10.73 -7.26 -21.70
CA VAL A 329 10.90 -6.57 -22.97
C VAL A 329 11.34 -5.13 -22.71
N ARG A 330 12.61 -4.80 -23.00
CA ARG A 330 13.14 -3.46 -22.74
C ARG A 330 12.57 -2.42 -23.72
N ARG A 331 12.19 -1.26 -23.18
CA ARG A 331 11.60 -0.12 -23.91
C ARG A 331 12.21 1.21 -23.45
N ASN A 332 12.18 2.21 -24.31
CA ASN A 332 12.58 3.60 -24.00
C ASN A 332 11.49 4.35 -23.22
N VAL A 333 11.09 3.78 -22.08
CA VAL A 333 10.08 4.29 -21.16
C VAL A 333 10.70 4.47 -19.77
N GLY A 334 10.06 5.26 -18.91
CA GLY A 334 10.47 5.37 -17.51
C GLY A 334 10.35 4.03 -16.79
N SER A 335 11.09 3.86 -15.69
CA SER A 335 11.07 2.65 -14.87
C SER A 335 9.64 2.31 -14.42
N PRO A 336 9.09 1.12 -14.74
CA PRO A 336 7.85 0.68 -14.14
C PRO A 336 7.99 0.53 -12.63
N THR A 337 6.86 0.44 -11.93
CA THR A 337 6.82 0.27 -10.48
C THR A 337 5.55 -0.44 -10.05
N ALA A 338 5.52 -0.87 -8.78
CA ALA A 338 4.35 -1.49 -8.20
C ALA A 338 3.11 -0.58 -8.30
N MET A 339 2.00 -1.12 -8.81
CA MET A 339 0.66 -0.53 -8.70
C MET A 339 -0.26 -1.53 -8.00
N ARG A 340 -1.25 -1.04 -7.22
CA ARG A 340 -2.09 -1.83 -6.31
C ARG A 340 -2.43 -3.22 -6.87
N GLY A 341 -1.97 -4.26 -6.18
CA GLY A 341 -1.97 -5.64 -6.69
C GLY A 341 -0.96 -5.86 -7.83
N PRO A 342 0.35 -5.58 -7.61
CA PRO A 342 1.38 -5.84 -8.61
C PRO A 342 1.42 -7.32 -8.96
N GLY A 343 1.52 -7.65 -10.24
CA GLY A 343 1.45 -9.00 -10.77
C GLY A 343 0.03 -9.58 -10.73
N ALA A 344 -0.55 -9.72 -9.53
CA ALA A 344 -1.83 -10.44 -9.38
C ALA A 344 -2.99 -9.80 -10.13
N VAL A 345 -3.11 -8.46 -10.22
CA VAL A 345 -4.23 -7.83 -10.95
C VAL A 345 -4.20 -8.16 -12.45
N PRO A 346 -3.11 -7.88 -13.20
CA PRO A 346 -3.04 -8.27 -14.60
C PRO A 346 -3.05 -9.81 -14.77
N GLY A 347 -2.40 -10.55 -13.87
CA GLY A 347 -2.38 -12.03 -13.89
C GLY A 347 -3.75 -12.68 -13.73
N LEU A 348 -4.51 -12.24 -12.74
CA LEU A 348 -5.88 -12.71 -12.50
C LEU A 348 -6.82 -12.31 -13.62
N TYR A 349 -6.62 -11.15 -14.26
CA TYR A 349 -7.40 -10.77 -15.44
C TYR A 349 -7.25 -11.81 -16.55
N ALA A 350 -6.02 -12.20 -16.91
CA ALA A 350 -5.79 -13.20 -17.95
C ALA A 350 -6.31 -14.58 -17.54
N LEU A 351 -5.99 -15.03 -16.32
CA LEU A 351 -6.42 -16.34 -15.81
C LEU A 351 -7.94 -16.45 -15.71
N GLU A 352 -8.63 -15.49 -15.11
CA GLU A 352 -10.08 -15.55 -14.93
C GLU A 352 -10.86 -15.36 -16.23
N SER A 353 -10.32 -14.60 -17.18
CA SER A 353 -10.88 -14.51 -18.54
C SER A 353 -10.79 -15.87 -19.24
N ALA A 354 -9.62 -16.50 -19.19
CA ALA A 354 -9.41 -17.83 -19.74
C ALA A 354 -10.31 -18.90 -19.08
N MET A 355 -10.47 -18.83 -17.75
CA MET A 355 -11.39 -19.70 -17.01
C MET A 355 -12.85 -19.51 -17.47
N ASN A 356 -13.28 -18.28 -17.73
CA ASN A 356 -14.65 -18.00 -18.18
C ASN A 356 -14.89 -18.48 -19.62
N GLU A 357 -13.91 -18.29 -20.50
CA GLU A 357 -13.99 -18.75 -21.90
C GLU A 357 -13.95 -20.27 -22.02
N LEU A 358 -13.10 -20.95 -21.25
CA LEU A 358 -13.05 -22.41 -21.20
C LEU A 358 -14.35 -23.00 -20.62
N ALA A 359 -14.91 -22.39 -19.56
CA ALA A 359 -16.21 -22.79 -19.01
C ALA A 359 -17.32 -22.72 -20.07
N ARG A 360 -17.32 -21.65 -20.89
CA ARG A 360 -18.27 -21.50 -22.01
C ARG A 360 -18.08 -22.56 -23.09
N LYS A 361 -16.84 -22.92 -23.45
CA LYS A 361 -16.57 -24.00 -24.42
C LYS A 361 -17.10 -25.36 -23.94
N LEU A 362 -17.14 -25.57 -22.63
CA LEU A 362 -17.64 -26.80 -22.00
C LEU A 362 -19.15 -26.76 -21.68
N ASP A 363 -19.83 -25.63 -21.93
CA ASP A 363 -21.20 -25.38 -21.49
C ASP A 363 -21.40 -25.62 -19.98
N ILE A 364 -20.43 -25.16 -19.17
CA ILE A 364 -20.48 -25.22 -17.70
C ILE A 364 -20.66 -23.81 -17.17
N ASP A 365 -21.53 -23.63 -16.17
CA ASP A 365 -21.69 -22.35 -15.48
C ASP A 365 -20.33 -21.87 -14.91
N PRO A 366 -19.95 -20.60 -15.10
CA PRO A 366 -18.65 -20.09 -14.67
C PRO A 366 -18.38 -20.23 -13.16
N VAL A 367 -19.39 -20.12 -12.29
CA VAL A 367 -19.21 -20.33 -10.84
C VAL A 367 -18.94 -21.80 -10.57
N GLU A 368 -19.76 -22.68 -11.14
CA GLU A 368 -19.62 -24.13 -10.99
C GLU A 368 -18.26 -24.64 -11.51
N PHE A 369 -17.78 -24.14 -12.65
CA PHE A 369 -16.47 -24.52 -13.18
C PHE A 369 -15.33 -24.23 -12.20
N ARG A 370 -15.41 -23.11 -11.47
CA ARG A 370 -14.42 -22.72 -10.45
C ARG A 370 -14.51 -23.62 -9.22
N LEU A 371 -15.73 -23.95 -8.78
CA LEU A 371 -15.96 -24.88 -7.66
C LEU A 371 -15.42 -26.29 -7.96
N ARG A 372 -15.58 -26.77 -9.20
CA ARG A 372 -15.01 -28.05 -9.64
C ARG A 372 -13.49 -28.08 -9.55
N ASN A 373 -12.82 -26.93 -9.64
CA ASN A 373 -11.36 -26.84 -9.63
C ASN A 373 -10.79 -26.28 -8.32
N GLU A 374 -11.53 -26.36 -7.21
CA GLU A 374 -11.02 -25.96 -5.90
C GLU A 374 -9.89 -26.90 -5.44
N PRO A 375 -8.70 -26.38 -5.09
CA PRO A 375 -7.59 -27.17 -4.59
C PRO A 375 -7.77 -27.55 -3.12
N LYS A 376 -7.36 -28.78 -2.76
CA LYS A 376 -7.40 -29.28 -1.37
C LYS A 376 -6.25 -28.76 -0.52
N VAL A 377 -5.12 -28.47 -1.15
CA VAL A 377 -3.89 -27.94 -0.55
C VAL A 377 -3.32 -26.89 -1.50
N ASP A 378 -2.39 -26.07 -1.04
CA ASP A 378 -1.63 -25.21 -1.93
C ASP A 378 -0.69 -26.10 -2.78
N GLU A 379 -1.07 -26.37 -4.03
CA GLU A 379 -0.29 -27.20 -4.95
C GLU A 379 1.03 -26.56 -5.39
N SER A 380 1.23 -25.27 -5.11
CA SER A 380 2.48 -24.56 -5.40
C SER A 380 3.57 -24.82 -4.36
N THR A 381 3.18 -25.04 -3.10
CA THR A 381 4.10 -25.28 -1.97
C THR A 381 3.98 -26.69 -1.39
N GLY A 382 2.90 -27.41 -1.70
CA GLY A 382 2.54 -28.68 -1.09
C GLY A 382 2.00 -28.56 0.34
N LEU A 383 1.75 -27.34 0.83
CA LEU A 383 1.31 -27.09 2.20
C LEU A 383 -0.21 -26.95 2.28
N PRO A 384 -0.84 -27.30 3.42
CA PRO A 384 -2.23 -26.93 3.66
C PRO A 384 -2.40 -25.42 3.73
N PHE A 385 -3.49 -24.89 3.16
CA PHE A 385 -3.88 -23.51 3.39
C PHE A 385 -4.13 -23.27 4.89
N SER A 386 -3.67 -22.14 5.44
CA SER A 386 -3.95 -21.76 6.83
C SER A 386 -5.45 -21.55 7.07
N SER A 387 -6.09 -20.80 6.17
CA SER A 387 -7.53 -20.78 5.94
C SER A 387 -7.80 -20.41 4.49
N ARG A 388 -8.87 -20.96 3.92
CA ARG A 388 -9.29 -20.69 2.55
C ARG A 388 -10.81 -20.74 2.46
N HIS A 389 -11.41 -19.63 2.04
CA HIS A 389 -12.86 -19.45 2.01
C HIS A 389 -13.38 -19.15 0.60
N LEU A 390 -12.62 -19.49 -0.46
CA LEU A 390 -13.01 -19.13 -1.83
C LEU A 390 -14.36 -19.76 -2.23
N VAL A 391 -14.58 -21.04 -1.90
CA VAL A 391 -15.88 -21.71 -2.13
C VAL A 391 -17.02 -20.99 -1.42
N GLU A 392 -16.83 -20.61 -0.16
CA GLU A 392 -17.82 -19.84 0.62
C GLU A 392 -18.08 -18.47 -0.02
N CYS A 393 -17.03 -17.78 -0.46
CA CYS A 393 -17.12 -16.49 -1.15
C CYS A 393 -17.90 -16.60 -2.47
N LEU A 394 -17.61 -17.61 -3.29
CA LEU A 394 -18.27 -17.82 -4.57
C LEU A 394 -19.74 -18.18 -4.41
N THR A 395 -20.04 -19.13 -3.53
CA THR A 395 -21.43 -19.59 -3.27
C THR A 395 -22.27 -18.48 -2.64
N THR A 396 -21.77 -17.82 -1.60
CA THR A 396 -22.46 -16.69 -0.95
C THR A 396 -22.60 -15.50 -1.90
N GLY A 397 -21.57 -15.20 -2.69
CA GLY A 397 -21.59 -14.13 -3.69
C GLY A 397 -22.64 -14.39 -4.76
N ALA A 398 -22.67 -15.60 -5.32
CA ALA A 398 -23.66 -16.03 -6.31
C ALA A 398 -25.09 -15.95 -5.76
N GLU A 399 -25.33 -16.43 -4.54
CA GLU A 399 -26.65 -16.34 -3.88
C GLU A 399 -27.09 -14.88 -3.72
N LYS A 400 -26.25 -14.03 -3.11
CA LYS A 400 -26.59 -12.63 -2.82
C LYS A 400 -26.73 -11.77 -4.07
N PHE A 401 -25.97 -12.09 -5.12
CA PHE A 401 -26.06 -11.41 -6.40
C PHE A 401 -27.32 -11.81 -7.18
N GLY A 402 -27.89 -12.98 -6.88
CA GLY A 402 -29.01 -13.56 -7.62
C GLY A 402 -28.58 -14.33 -8.87
N TRP A 403 -27.37 -14.91 -8.86
CA TRP A 403 -26.72 -15.58 -10.01
C TRP A 403 -27.59 -16.65 -10.67
N ALA A 404 -28.48 -17.30 -9.92
CA ALA A 404 -29.43 -18.28 -10.45
C ALA A 404 -30.38 -17.73 -11.53
N GLN A 405 -30.51 -16.40 -11.65
CA GLN A 405 -31.31 -15.73 -12.68
C GLN A 405 -30.52 -15.47 -13.97
N ARG A 406 -29.22 -15.79 -14.01
CA ARG A 406 -28.37 -15.60 -15.18
C ARG A 406 -28.82 -16.52 -16.31
N THR A 407 -29.06 -15.95 -17.49
CA THR A 407 -29.14 -16.72 -18.73
C THR A 407 -27.77 -16.64 -19.44
N PRO A 408 -27.17 -17.78 -19.85
CA PRO A 408 -25.76 -17.83 -20.24
C PRO A 408 -25.45 -17.19 -21.59
N GLU A 409 -26.44 -17.12 -22.48
CA GLU A 409 -26.26 -16.64 -23.85
C GLU A 409 -25.94 -15.14 -23.93
N VAL A 410 -24.98 -14.77 -24.79
CA VAL A 410 -24.61 -13.37 -25.00
C VAL A 410 -25.81 -12.60 -25.54
N GLY A 411 -26.18 -11.50 -24.88
CA GLY A 411 -27.32 -10.67 -25.26
C GLY A 411 -28.69 -11.17 -24.77
N SER A 412 -28.76 -12.29 -24.05
CA SER A 412 -30.03 -12.87 -23.60
C SER A 412 -30.73 -12.11 -22.48
N MET A 413 -29.96 -11.36 -21.67
CA MET A 413 -30.50 -10.57 -20.58
C MET A 413 -30.64 -9.12 -20.99
N THR A 414 -31.85 -8.55 -20.83
CA THR A 414 -32.11 -7.14 -21.10
C THR A 414 -32.88 -6.49 -19.97
N ARG A 415 -32.63 -5.21 -19.70
CA ARG A 415 -33.44 -4.40 -18.78
C ARG A 415 -33.44 -2.94 -19.25
N ASP A 416 -34.64 -2.35 -19.38
CA ASP A 416 -34.82 -0.95 -19.79
C ASP A 416 -34.10 -0.58 -21.09
N GLY A 417 -34.12 -1.48 -22.08
CA GLY A 417 -33.44 -1.28 -23.36
C GLY A 417 -31.92 -1.50 -23.34
N LEU A 418 -31.34 -1.85 -22.18
CA LEU A 418 -29.92 -2.19 -22.04
C LEU A 418 -29.72 -3.70 -22.10
N THR A 419 -28.68 -4.13 -22.81
CA THR A 419 -28.16 -5.51 -22.71
C THR A 419 -27.33 -5.65 -21.44
N LEU A 420 -27.63 -6.64 -20.62
CA LEU A 420 -26.93 -6.92 -19.38
C LEU A 420 -25.91 -8.05 -19.58
N GLY A 421 -24.73 -7.90 -18.98
CA GLY A 421 -23.72 -8.95 -18.87
C GLY A 421 -23.39 -9.23 -17.41
N TRP A 422 -23.44 -10.50 -17.00
CA TRP A 422 -23.07 -10.94 -15.66
C TRP A 422 -21.80 -11.78 -15.75
N GLY A 423 -20.79 -11.42 -14.96
CA GLY A 423 -19.49 -12.08 -14.92
C GLY A 423 -19.04 -12.36 -13.48
N VAL A 424 -18.13 -13.31 -13.35
CA VAL A 424 -17.49 -13.69 -12.08
C VAL A 424 -16.00 -13.87 -12.31
N GLY A 425 -15.20 -13.44 -11.35
CA GLY A 425 -13.77 -13.70 -11.29
C GLY A 425 -13.37 -14.03 -9.86
N ALA A 426 -12.59 -15.10 -9.67
CA ALA A 426 -11.94 -15.38 -8.40
C ALA A 426 -10.68 -14.53 -8.24
N CYS A 427 -10.34 -14.21 -6.99
CA CYS A 427 -9.13 -13.47 -6.67
C CYS A 427 -8.38 -14.13 -5.51
N GLY A 428 -7.05 -14.09 -5.57
CA GLY A 428 -6.15 -14.43 -4.48
C GLY A 428 -5.12 -13.32 -4.27
N TRP A 429 -4.64 -13.18 -3.04
CA TRP A 429 -3.53 -12.28 -2.71
C TRP A 429 -2.72 -12.89 -1.56
N PRO A 430 -1.37 -12.90 -1.62
CA PRO A 430 -0.54 -13.47 -0.56
C PRO A 430 -0.72 -12.73 0.78
N GLY A 431 -0.76 -13.51 1.87
CA GLY A 431 -0.81 -12.99 3.23
C GLY A 431 0.58 -12.72 3.78
N LEU A 432 1.04 -11.47 3.72
CA LEU A 432 2.40 -11.08 4.14
C LEU A 432 2.43 -10.40 5.51
N ARG A 433 3.59 -10.49 6.19
CA ARG A 433 3.89 -9.80 7.45
C ARG A 433 5.36 -9.41 7.49
N PHE A 434 5.64 -8.25 8.07
CA PHE A 434 6.97 -7.70 8.31
C PHE A 434 7.20 -7.47 9.81
N SER A 435 8.46 -7.30 10.19
CA SER A 435 8.82 -6.86 11.53
C SER A 435 8.29 -5.44 11.82
N ALA A 436 7.90 -5.20 13.06
CA ALA A 436 7.38 -3.92 13.51
C ALA A 436 7.69 -3.72 15.00
N GLU A 437 7.99 -2.48 15.36
CA GLU A 437 8.10 -2.01 16.73
C GLU A 437 7.08 -0.91 16.99
N ALA A 438 6.64 -0.78 18.23
CA ALA A 438 5.75 0.28 18.65
C ALA A 438 5.93 0.57 20.14
N THR A 439 5.66 1.81 20.53
CA THR A 439 5.60 2.22 21.94
C THR A 439 4.17 2.63 22.27
N VAL A 440 3.71 2.26 23.47
CA VAL A 440 2.43 2.68 24.04
C VAL A 440 2.70 3.32 25.39
N ASP A 441 2.43 4.61 25.48
CA ASP A 441 2.56 5.40 26.71
C ASP A 441 1.17 5.56 27.35
N LEU A 442 1.08 5.33 28.67
CA LEU A 442 -0.11 5.61 29.47
C LEU A 442 0.19 6.80 30.37
N HIS A 443 -0.55 7.89 30.20
CA HIS A 443 -0.29 9.15 30.89
C HIS A 443 -1.11 9.26 32.19
N ALA A 444 -0.60 10.07 33.13
CA ALA A 444 -1.26 10.28 34.42
C ALA A 444 -2.61 11.01 34.32
N ASP A 445 -2.86 11.74 33.24
CA ASP A 445 -4.12 12.43 32.95
C ASP A 445 -5.21 11.51 32.37
N GLY A 446 -4.92 10.21 32.23
CA GLY A 446 -5.83 9.21 31.68
C GLY A 446 -5.90 9.21 30.16
N THR A 447 -4.93 9.82 29.47
CA THR A 447 -4.71 9.67 28.03
C THR A 447 -3.70 8.57 27.71
N ALA A 448 -3.64 8.16 26.45
CA ALA A 448 -2.59 7.28 25.96
C ALA A 448 -2.01 7.78 24.64
N ARG A 449 -0.78 7.36 24.35
CA ARG A 449 -0.10 7.66 23.10
C ARG A 449 0.46 6.39 22.48
N VAL A 450 0.27 6.22 21.18
CA VAL A 450 0.79 5.09 20.41
C VAL A 450 1.69 5.62 19.31
N VAL A 451 2.91 5.11 19.23
CA VAL A 451 3.86 5.55 18.18
C VAL A 451 4.46 4.37 17.43
N CYS A 452 4.58 4.52 16.11
CA CYS A 452 5.19 3.55 15.21
C CYS A 452 5.65 4.25 13.93
N GLY A 453 6.84 3.94 13.43
CA GLY A 453 7.44 4.50 12.21
C GLY A 453 6.82 3.99 10.90
N THR A 454 5.59 3.47 10.93
CA THR A 454 4.77 3.18 9.74
C THR A 454 3.98 4.41 9.32
N GLN A 455 3.26 4.37 8.20
CA GLN A 455 2.50 5.50 7.66
C GLN A 455 1.01 5.14 7.55
N ASP A 456 0.16 6.15 7.42
CA ASP A 456 -1.23 5.96 7.01
C ASP A 456 -1.45 6.55 5.62
N ILE A 457 -1.64 5.66 4.64
CA ILE A 457 -1.80 6.03 3.24
C ILE A 457 -3.27 6.25 2.85
N GLY A 458 -4.13 6.45 3.86
CA GLY A 458 -5.59 6.46 3.71
C GLY A 458 -6.22 5.10 3.98
N THR A 459 -5.49 4.15 4.57
CA THR A 459 -5.98 2.83 4.98
C THR A 459 -6.64 2.84 6.36
N GLY A 460 -6.37 3.85 7.18
CA GLY A 460 -6.95 3.99 8.53
C GLY A 460 -6.08 3.40 9.65
N THR A 461 -4.77 3.26 9.42
CA THR A 461 -3.76 2.87 10.40
C THR A 461 -3.90 3.67 11.71
N TYR A 462 -4.09 5.00 11.63
CA TYR A 462 -4.32 5.83 12.82
C TYR A 462 -5.44 5.30 13.70
N THR A 463 -6.57 4.95 13.08
CA THR A 463 -7.79 4.55 13.78
C THR A 463 -7.69 3.15 14.35
N ILE A 464 -7.16 2.19 13.59
CA ILE A 464 -7.05 0.79 14.05
C ILE A 464 -6.10 0.64 15.24
N LEU A 465 -5.03 1.44 15.30
CA LEU A 465 -4.10 1.42 16.44
C LEU A 465 -4.75 2.00 17.70
N ALA A 466 -5.50 3.09 17.56
CA ALA A 466 -6.27 3.65 18.66
C ALA A 466 -7.36 2.68 19.14
N GLN A 467 -8.08 2.00 18.23
CA GLN A 467 -9.07 0.97 18.60
C GLN A 467 -8.42 -0.19 19.36
N LEU A 468 -7.21 -0.60 18.99
CA LEU A 468 -6.49 -1.67 19.65
C LEU A 468 -6.12 -1.29 21.09
N VAL A 469 -5.59 -0.09 21.30
CA VAL A 469 -5.25 0.41 22.65
C VAL A 469 -6.50 0.67 23.47
N ALA A 470 -7.55 1.29 22.91
CA ALA A 470 -8.84 1.48 23.57
C ALA A 470 -9.45 0.14 24.02
N GLY A 471 -9.46 -0.85 23.12
CA GLY A 471 -9.99 -2.18 23.41
C GLY A 471 -9.19 -2.94 24.47
N HIS A 472 -7.89 -2.65 24.61
CA HIS A 472 -7.04 -3.28 25.61
C HIS A 472 -7.08 -2.60 26.97
N THR A 473 -7.06 -1.27 26.99
CA THR A 473 -6.88 -0.44 28.20
C THR A 473 -8.20 0.08 28.77
N GLY A 474 -9.26 0.15 27.95
CA GLY A 474 -10.51 0.82 28.29
C GLY A 474 -10.46 2.35 28.17
N ILE A 475 -9.33 2.93 27.73
CA ILE A 475 -9.23 4.38 27.48
C ILE A 475 -10.13 4.74 26.28
N PRO A 476 -10.96 5.79 26.38
CA PRO A 476 -11.78 6.28 25.27
C PRO A 476 -10.95 6.61 24.02
N LEU A 477 -11.49 6.33 22.83
CA LEU A 477 -10.78 6.49 21.56
C LEU A 477 -10.29 7.93 21.32
N ASP A 478 -11.06 8.92 21.75
CA ASP A 478 -10.76 10.36 21.67
C ASP A 478 -9.68 10.84 22.65
N LYS A 479 -9.25 9.97 23.57
CA LYS A 479 -8.13 10.19 24.50
C LYS A 479 -6.86 9.44 24.11
N ILE A 480 -6.81 8.91 22.89
CA ILE A 480 -5.65 8.17 22.38
C ILE A 480 -5.05 8.93 21.22
N GLU A 481 -3.83 9.44 21.43
CA GLU A 481 -3.03 10.00 20.36
C GLU A 481 -2.30 8.86 19.61
N VAL A 482 -2.28 8.94 18.29
CA VAL A 482 -1.48 8.03 17.45
C VAL A 482 -0.54 8.86 16.60
N VAL A 483 0.75 8.55 16.64
CA VAL A 483 1.81 9.25 15.90
C VAL A 483 2.51 8.28 14.97
N LEU A 484 2.54 8.63 13.68
CA LEU A 484 3.03 7.81 12.58
C LEU A 484 3.97 8.62 11.69
N GLY A 485 4.71 7.90 10.83
CA GLY A 485 5.33 8.46 9.64
C GLY A 485 6.57 9.31 9.91
N ASP A 486 7.45 8.87 10.80
CA ASP A 486 8.70 9.56 11.09
C ASP A 486 9.78 8.53 11.44
N THR A 487 10.96 8.65 10.84
CA THR A 487 12.07 7.70 11.03
C THR A 487 12.71 7.79 12.42
N MET A 488 12.36 8.80 13.21
CA MET A 488 12.75 8.89 14.63
C MET A 488 11.83 8.08 15.57
N LEU A 489 10.76 7.48 15.04
CA LEU A 489 9.86 6.59 15.79
C LEU A 489 10.37 5.14 15.75
N PRO A 490 9.85 4.24 16.61
CA PRO A 490 10.17 2.81 16.55
C PRO A 490 9.93 2.25 15.15
N VAL A 491 10.80 1.36 14.67
CA VAL A 491 10.78 0.93 13.26
C VAL A 491 9.43 0.32 12.90
N GLY A 492 8.78 0.86 11.87
CA GLY A 492 7.50 0.37 11.38
C GLY A 492 7.60 -0.33 10.03
N PRO A 493 6.62 -1.16 9.66
CA PRO A 493 6.56 -1.81 8.37
C PRO A 493 6.27 -0.80 7.25
N ILE A 494 6.63 -1.17 6.02
CA ILE A 494 6.19 -0.49 4.81
C ILE A 494 4.66 -0.62 4.63
N SER A 495 4.05 0.35 3.95
CA SER A 495 2.66 0.29 3.51
C SER A 495 2.55 -0.37 2.12
N GLY A 496 2.99 -1.63 2.03
CA GLY A 496 3.04 -2.47 0.83
C GLY A 496 2.61 -3.92 1.11
N GLY A 497 2.33 -4.69 0.05
CA GLY A 497 1.96 -6.11 0.14
C GLY A 497 0.65 -6.40 0.90
N SER A 498 -0.14 -5.36 1.24
CA SER A 498 -1.27 -5.44 2.17
C SER A 498 -0.88 -5.96 3.57
N ALA A 499 0.38 -5.77 3.98
CA ALA A 499 0.95 -6.39 5.18
C ALA A 499 0.95 -5.50 6.43
N ALA A 500 0.79 -4.18 6.27
CA ALA A 500 1.03 -3.20 7.35
C ALA A 500 0.22 -3.50 8.62
N THR A 501 -1.10 -3.71 8.49
CA THR A 501 -1.99 -4.03 9.61
C THR A 501 -1.59 -5.32 10.33
N ALA A 502 -1.33 -6.39 9.58
CA ALA A 502 -0.92 -7.68 10.13
C ALA A 502 0.47 -7.64 10.80
N SER A 503 1.28 -6.64 10.45
CA SER A 503 2.62 -6.41 10.98
C SER A 503 2.59 -5.58 12.27
N VAL A 504 1.82 -4.48 12.30
CA VAL A 504 1.82 -3.52 13.42
C VAL A 504 0.94 -3.95 14.61
N ILE A 505 -0.15 -4.70 14.36
CA ILE A 505 -1.08 -5.10 15.43
C ILE A 505 -0.38 -5.88 16.56
N PRO A 506 0.44 -6.91 16.28
CA PRO A 506 1.15 -7.65 17.32
C PRO A 506 2.05 -6.75 18.19
N ALA A 507 2.79 -5.83 17.57
CA ALA A 507 3.71 -4.92 18.27
C ALA A 507 2.96 -3.98 19.22
N VAL A 508 1.90 -3.33 18.74
CA VAL A 508 1.09 -2.41 19.56
C VAL A 508 0.36 -3.16 20.68
N LEU A 509 -0.17 -4.36 20.41
CA LEU A 509 -0.82 -5.16 21.45
C LEU A 509 0.16 -5.61 22.54
N GLN A 510 1.39 -5.98 22.17
CA GLN A 510 2.43 -6.33 23.12
C GLN A 510 2.84 -5.12 23.96
N ALA A 511 3.05 -3.95 23.34
CA ALA A 511 3.36 -2.71 24.03
C ALA A 511 2.24 -2.28 24.98
N ALA A 512 0.97 -2.33 24.55
CA ALA A 512 -0.18 -2.00 25.40
C ALA A 512 -0.30 -2.93 26.62
N ARG A 513 -0.01 -4.23 26.44
CA ARG A 513 0.04 -5.22 27.55
C ARG A 513 1.16 -4.90 28.53
N ALA A 514 2.35 -4.61 28.03
CA ALA A 514 3.50 -4.26 28.86
C ALA A 514 3.22 -2.98 29.68
N ALA A 515 2.70 -1.94 29.05
CA ALA A 515 2.34 -0.69 29.71
C ALA A 515 1.24 -0.91 30.78
N THR A 516 0.21 -1.69 30.47
CA THR A 516 -0.84 -2.06 31.43
C THR A 516 -0.27 -2.84 32.62
N ASP A 517 0.62 -3.80 32.37
CA ASP A 517 1.27 -4.57 33.44
C ASP A 517 2.14 -3.69 34.35
N MET A 518 2.83 -2.68 33.80
CA MET A 518 3.59 -1.70 34.59
C MET A 518 2.68 -0.87 35.50
N VAL A 519 1.55 -0.37 34.98
CA VAL A 519 0.57 0.40 35.77
C VAL A 519 -0.04 -0.46 36.87
N LEU A 520 -0.45 -1.70 36.55
CA LEU A 520 -1.03 -2.62 37.53
C LEU A 520 -0.02 -3.00 38.63
N ALA A 521 1.25 -3.21 38.27
CA ALA A 521 2.31 -3.49 39.25
C ALA A 521 2.51 -2.32 40.22
N ARG A 522 2.48 -1.08 39.73
CA ARG A 522 2.52 0.12 40.59
C ARG A 522 1.27 0.25 41.45
N ALA A 523 0.09 0.03 40.87
CA ALA A 523 -1.18 0.12 41.58
C ALA A 523 -1.28 -0.83 42.77
N VAL A 524 -0.68 -2.02 42.73
CA VAL A 524 -0.71 -2.95 43.87
C VAL A 524 0.40 -2.71 44.90
N ALA A 525 1.43 -1.94 44.54
CA ALA A 525 2.59 -1.65 45.38
C ALA A 525 2.49 -0.34 46.16
N ILE A 526 1.77 0.66 45.64
CA ILE A 526 1.64 1.99 46.27
C ILE A 526 0.71 1.93 47.48
N ASP A 527 1.15 2.52 48.59
CA ASP A 527 0.45 2.48 49.88
C ASP A 527 -0.93 3.13 49.87
N GLU A 528 -1.05 4.25 49.16
CA GLU A 528 -2.28 5.04 49.03
C GLU A 528 -3.23 4.48 47.97
N SER A 529 -2.81 3.47 47.21
CA SER A 529 -3.62 2.90 46.16
C SER A 529 -4.76 2.07 46.74
N PRO A 530 -6.00 2.20 46.23
CA PRO A 530 -7.12 1.34 46.61
C PRO A 530 -6.91 -0.14 46.21
N PHE A 531 -5.84 -0.43 45.47
CA PHE A 531 -5.43 -1.76 45.00
C PHE A 531 -4.24 -2.35 45.75
N LYS A 532 -3.71 -1.69 46.80
CA LYS A 532 -2.57 -2.16 47.59
C LYS A 532 -2.74 -3.62 48.01
N GLY A 533 -1.71 -4.44 47.75
CA GLY A 533 -1.64 -5.84 48.18
C GLY A 533 -2.63 -6.79 47.49
N ARG A 534 -3.37 -6.33 46.47
CA ARG A 534 -4.25 -7.22 45.71
C ARG A 534 -3.45 -8.06 44.71
N THR A 535 -3.80 -9.33 44.58
CA THR A 535 -3.14 -10.28 43.69
C THR A 535 -3.76 -10.24 42.29
N ARG A 536 -2.92 -10.27 41.25
CA ARG A 536 -3.38 -10.36 39.86
C ARG A 536 -3.97 -11.75 39.60
N THR A 537 -5.28 -11.88 39.60
CA THR A 537 -5.91 -13.06 38.97
C THR A 537 -5.82 -12.89 37.46
N ARG A 538 -4.99 -13.70 36.80
CA ARG A 538 -4.99 -13.84 35.33
C ARG A 538 -6.32 -14.46 34.89
N SER A 539 -7.40 -13.69 34.85
CA SER A 539 -8.53 -14.05 34.00
C SER A 539 -8.14 -13.71 32.56
N ARG A 540 -8.38 -14.62 31.61
CA ARG A 540 -8.09 -14.45 30.19
C ARG A 540 -9.05 -13.44 29.56
N SER A 541 -8.94 -12.18 29.96
CA SER A 541 -9.31 -10.99 29.19
C SER A 541 -9.04 -9.78 30.07
N ALA A 542 -8.54 -8.69 29.48
CA ALA A 542 -8.54 -7.38 30.14
C ALA A 542 -9.96 -6.84 30.43
N ARG A 543 -11.01 -7.66 30.27
CA ARG A 543 -12.41 -7.24 30.36
C ARG A 543 -13.00 -7.34 31.78
N ASP A 544 -12.36 -8.09 32.68
CA ASP A 544 -12.84 -8.23 34.06
C ASP A 544 -11.68 -8.23 35.06
N VAL A 545 -11.15 -7.05 35.41
CA VAL A 545 -10.49 -6.86 36.71
C VAL A 545 -11.61 -6.64 37.75
N CYS A 546 -12.39 -7.69 38.02
CA CYS A 546 -13.27 -7.72 39.18
C CYS A 546 -12.47 -8.19 40.40
N PHE A 547 -12.02 -7.24 41.23
CA PHE A 547 -11.49 -7.60 42.53
C PHE A 547 -12.63 -8.06 43.45
N ALA A 548 -12.57 -9.31 43.88
CA ALA A 548 -13.57 -9.90 44.79
C ALA A 548 -13.60 -9.16 46.14
N ARG A 549 -14.74 -8.55 46.44
CA ARG A 549 -14.99 -7.79 47.68
C ARG A 549 -15.49 -8.74 48.76
N ARG A 550 -14.62 -9.23 49.65
CA ARG A 550 -15.02 -9.97 50.86
C ARG A 550 -15.20 -8.99 52.03
N MET A 551 -16.35 -8.33 52.12
CA MET A 551 -16.70 -7.52 53.29
C MET A 551 -17.32 -8.40 54.39
N ARG A 552 -16.55 -8.62 55.47
CA ARG A 552 -17.04 -9.17 56.74
C ARG A 552 -17.95 -8.13 57.41
N ARG A 553 -19.13 -8.60 57.85
CA ARG A 553 -20.11 -7.88 58.68
C ARG A 553 -19.50 -7.47 60.03
N ARG A 554 -19.69 -6.21 60.42
CA ARG A 554 -19.86 -5.81 61.84
C ARG A 554 -21.02 -4.83 61.99
N ARG A 555 -21.69 -4.99 63.13
CA ARG A 555 -23.03 -4.57 63.54
C ARG A 555 -23.22 -3.05 63.62
N ALA A 556 -24.43 -2.58 63.30
CA ALA A 556 -25.16 -1.61 64.11
C ALA A 556 -26.67 -1.84 63.92
N CYS A 557 -27.43 -1.48 64.94
CA CYS A 557 -28.68 -2.08 65.38
C CYS A 557 -29.88 -1.13 65.16
N ARG A 558 -31.10 -1.69 65.22
CA ARG A 558 -32.44 -1.04 65.34
C ARG A 558 -32.93 -0.36 64.05
N SER A 559 -34.19 -0.42 63.64
CA SER A 559 -35.41 -1.09 64.10
C SER A 559 -36.47 -0.77 63.05
N LEU A 560 -37.26 -1.75 62.58
CA LEU A 560 -38.73 -1.67 62.46
C LEU A 560 -39.26 -2.91 61.73
N ARG A 561 -40.26 -3.51 62.41
CA ARG A 561 -41.16 -4.60 62.00
C ARG A 561 -41.96 -4.11 60.78
N SER A 562 -42.45 -4.87 59.82
CA SER A 562 -43.23 -6.11 59.86
C SER A 562 -43.62 -6.50 58.41
N CYS A 563 -44.21 -7.69 58.27
CA CYS A 563 -44.95 -8.24 57.11
C CYS A 563 -44.19 -9.10 56.09
N ARG A 564 -44.65 -10.37 56.06
CA ARG A 564 -44.29 -11.50 55.20
C ARG A 564 -45.19 -11.53 53.93
N PRO A 565 -44.95 -12.45 52.97
CA PRO A 565 -45.02 -12.17 51.53
C PRO A 565 -46.28 -12.72 50.85
N ARG A 566 -46.74 -12.11 49.73
CA ARG A 566 -47.57 -12.79 48.72
C ARG A 566 -47.44 -12.23 47.29
N ARG A 567 -47.08 -13.16 46.39
CA ARG A 567 -47.54 -13.44 45.00
C ARG A 567 -47.63 -12.35 43.91
N CYS A 568 -46.94 -12.67 42.81
CA CYS A 568 -47.14 -12.29 41.41
C CYS A 568 -48.58 -11.94 40.98
N THR A 569 -48.73 -10.93 40.13
CA THR A 569 -49.50 -11.01 38.87
C THR A 569 -49.07 -9.95 37.85
N ARG A 570 -49.21 -10.32 36.57
CA ARG A 570 -48.95 -9.56 35.34
C ARG A 570 -49.71 -8.23 35.30
N ARG A 571 -49.09 -7.11 35.69
CA ARG A 571 -49.61 -5.77 35.38
C ARG A 571 -48.59 -4.63 35.49
N GLN A 572 -47.35 -4.82 35.03
CA GLN A 572 -46.36 -3.72 34.92
C GLN A 572 -45.50 -3.78 33.64
N ALA A 573 -45.95 -4.50 32.60
CA ALA A 573 -45.29 -4.57 31.30
C ALA A 573 -45.99 -3.74 30.19
N ARG A 574 -46.88 -2.79 30.55
CA ARG A 574 -47.63 -1.97 29.58
C ARG A 574 -47.48 -0.45 29.75
N ALA A 575 -46.58 0.02 30.61
CA ALA A 575 -46.37 1.46 30.85
C ALA A 575 -45.04 2.02 30.29
N ALA A 576 -44.21 1.22 29.61
CA ALA A 576 -42.91 1.67 29.08
C ALA A 576 -42.79 1.63 27.54
N ARG A 577 -43.92 1.68 26.82
CA ARG A 577 -43.97 1.72 25.33
C ARG A 577 -44.80 2.88 24.76
N ARG A 578 -45.08 3.93 25.54
CA ARG A 578 -45.74 5.15 25.07
C ARG A 578 -45.09 6.38 25.68
N ALA A 579 -43.86 6.66 25.27
CA ALA A 579 -43.18 7.96 25.44
C ALA A 579 -41.93 8.02 24.55
N ALA A 580 -42.12 7.88 23.25
CA ALA A 580 -41.10 8.18 22.23
C ALA A 580 -41.80 8.40 20.87
N SER A 581 -42.69 9.40 20.84
CA SER A 581 -43.18 10.01 19.61
C SER A 581 -43.67 11.40 19.96
N THR A 582 -43.27 12.41 19.18
CA THR A 582 -43.53 13.86 19.31
C THR A 582 -42.70 14.52 20.44
N ILE A 583 -41.82 15.50 20.21
CA ILE A 583 -41.95 16.74 19.43
C ILE A 583 -40.56 17.24 18.95
N ARG A 584 -40.51 17.68 17.68
CA ARG A 584 -39.60 18.59 16.94
C ARG A 584 -38.09 18.53 17.15
#